data_AF-A0A841D4V4-F1
#
_entry.id   AF-A0A841D4V4-F1
#
_cell.length_a   1.000
_cell.length_b   1.000
_cell.length_c   1.000
_cell.angle_alpha   90.00
_cell.angle_beta   90.00
_cell.angle_gamma   90.00
#
_symmetry.space_group_name_H-M   'P 1'
#
loop_
_entity.id
_entity.type
_entity.pdbx_description
1 polymer ?
#
loop_
_entity_poly.entity_id
_entity_poly.type
_entity_poly.pdbx_seq_one_letter_code
_entity_poly.pdbx_strand_id
1 'polypeptide(L)'
;MPPRSLVLSAASLCAGGLAVLVYFHDSDLVLLREHLNHPFALGALACLLMALAAAGLRWMWLRVVIVLLSGLGMSVALFGGWMALAFSSTAEVGFVDGPDPYRIRLQRSLAGLGPDTVMWLSVRRDAGLLSREWDLGCFNDDVPDDALDSVTWTGPGSVEIRVVDGRTFPIALDPASGRPLTTAALNC
;
A
#
# COMPACT_ATOMS: atom_id res chain seq x y z
N MET A 1 -28.60 26.26 6.01
CA MET A 1 -28.06 25.74 4.72
C MET A 1 -29.06 24.73 4.15
N PRO A 2 -29.39 24.78 2.85
CA PRO A 2 -30.37 23.86 2.28
C PRO A 2 -29.80 22.42 2.26
N PRO A 3 -30.62 21.38 2.57
CA PRO A 3 -30.17 19.99 2.68
C PRO A 3 -29.58 19.43 1.38
N ARG A 4 -29.91 20.02 0.23
CA ARG A 4 -29.29 19.71 -1.07
C ARG A 4 -27.79 20.02 -1.12
N SER A 5 -27.32 21.03 -0.41
CA SER A 5 -25.90 21.41 -0.38
C SER A 5 -25.05 20.36 0.33
N LEU A 6 -25.56 19.79 1.43
CA LEU A 6 -24.83 18.78 2.22
C LEU A 6 -24.68 17.45 1.47
N VAL A 7 -25.69 17.03 0.72
CA VAL A 7 -25.65 15.78 -0.05
C VAL A 7 -24.67 15.88 -1.23
N LEU A 8 -24.65 17.01 -1.93
CA LEU A 8 -23.68 17.28 -3.00
C LEU A 8 -22.24 17.37 -2.45
N SER A 9 -22.05 18.01 -1.29
CA SER A 9 -20.75 18.05 -0.63
C SER A 9 -20.29 16.66 -0.18
N ALA A 10 -21.18 15.84 0.40
CA ALA A 10 -20.85 14.48 0.82
C ALA A 10 -20.53 13.58 -0.39
N ALA A 11 -21.33 13.63 -1.46
CA ALA A 11 -21.06 12.87 -2.68
C ALA A 11 -19.76 13.32 -3.38
N SER A 12 -19.48 14.62 -3.39
CA SER A 12 -18.22 15.18 -3.90
C SER A 12 -17.01 14.78 -3.03
N LEU A 13 -17.18 14.68 -1.72
CA LEU A 13 -16.14 14.20 -0.79
C LEU A 13 -15.89 12.70 -0.97
N CYS A 14 -16.93 11.90 -1.18
CA CYS A 14 -16.80 10.47 -1.46
C CYS A 14 -16.15 10.20 -2.83
N ALA A 15 -16.56 10.93 -3.88
CA ALA A 15 -15.94 10.83 -5.20
C ALA A 15 -14.50 11.35 -5.20
N GLY A 16 -14.24 12.45 -4.49
CA GLY A 16 -12.90 12.98 -4.25
C GLY A 16 -12.03 11.96 -3.50
N GLY A 17 -12.54 11.36 -2.43
CA GLY A 17 -11.85 10.32 -1.66
C GLY A 17 -11.53 9.08 -2.49
N LEU A 18 -12.44 8.62 -3.35
CA LEU A 18 -12.21 7.51 -4.28
C LEU A 18 -11.16 7.87 -5.35
N ALA A 19 -11.22 9.06 -5.95
CA ALA A 19 -10.23 9.50 -6.93
C ALA A 19 -8.83 9.65 -6.32
N VAL A 20 -8.79 10.14 -5.08
CA VAL A 20 -7.59 10.30 -4.27
C VAL A 20 -6.99 8.92 -3.92
N LEU A 21 -7.81 7.95 -3.51
CA LEU A 21 -7.39 6.56 -3.27
C LEU A 21 -6.84 5.86 -4.52
N VAL A 22 -7.48 6.04 -5.68
CA VAL A 22 -7.02 5.45 -6.95
C VAL A 22 -5.70 6.07 -7.40
N TYR A 23 -5.50 7.38 -7.20
CA TYR A 23 -4.25 8.06 -7.55
C TYR A 23 -3.08 7.70 -6.60
N PHE A 24 -3.37 7.30 -5.36
CA PHE A 24 -2.32 7.03 -4.37
C PHE A 24 -1.61 5.69 -4.51
N HIS A 25 -2.23 4.70 -5.16
CA HIS A 25 -1.62 3.40 -5.34
C HIS A 25 -0.29 3.50 -6.12
N ASP A 26 -0.17 4.50 -7.00
CA ASP A 26 1.04 4.81 -7.79
C ASP A 26 1.95 5.88 -7.18
N SER A 27 1.66 6.39 -5.97
CA SER A 27 2.49 7.46 -5.39
C SER A 27 3.76 6.90 -4.75
N ASP A 28 4.92 7.30 -5.26
CA ASP A 28 6.24 6.91 -4.73
C ASP A 28 6.59 7.60 -3.40
N LEU A 29 5.79 8.57 -2.93
CA LEU A 29 6.06 9.32 -1.71
C LEU A 29 5.75 8.48 -0.46
N VAL A 30 6.78 8.21 0.35
CA VAL A 30 6.68 7.37 1.54
C VAL A 30 5.66 7.90 2.54
N LEU A 31 5.75 9.18 2.87
CA LEU A 31 4.94 9.79 3.93
C LEU A 31 3.45 9.78 3.57
N LEU A 32 3.15 10.01 2.30
CA LEU A 32 1.80 10.00 1.75
C LEU A 32 1.24 8.58 1.73
N ARG A 33 2.03 7.61 1.24
CA ARG A 33 1.67 6.19 1.24
C ARG A 33 1.42 5.70 2.66
N GLU A 34 2.32 5.96 3.60
CA GLU A 34 2.21 5.45 4.97
C GLU A 34 0.97 5.98 5.72
N HIS A 35 0.58 7.24 5.52
CA HIS A 35 -0.58 7.83 6.21
C HIS A 35 -1.92 7.59 5.50
N LEU A 36 -1.93 7.46 4.17
CA LEU A 36 -3.16 7.35 3.38
C LEU A 36 -3.45 5.93 2.89
N ASN A 37 -2.53 4.98 3.09
CA ASN A 37 -2.75 3.56 2.79
C ASN A 37 -3.60 2.85 3.85
N HIS A 38 -4.72 3.48 4.21
CA HIS A 38 -5.76 2.90 5.05
C HIS A 38 -7.13 2.94 4.33
N PRO A 39 -7.24 2.31 3.14
CA PRO A 39 -8.44 2.41 2.30
C PRO A 39 -9.70 1.94 3.03
N PHE A 40 -9.58 0.90 3.86
CA PHE A 40 -10.69 0.37 4.65
C PHE A 40 -11.13 1.32 5.76
N ALA A 41 -10.19 1.97 6.46
CA ALA A 41 -10.52 2.96 7.49
C ALA A 41 -11.19 4.20 6.87
N LEU A 42 -10.69 4.67 5.72
CA LEU A 42 -11.28 5.78 4.98
C LEU A 42 -12.68 5.42 4.44
N GLY A 43 -12.88 4.20 3.94
CA GLY A 43 -14.19 3.69 3.52
C GLY A 43 -15.20 3.61 4.67
N ALA A 44 -14.78 3.13 5.84
CA ALA A 44 -15.62 3.09 7.03
C ALA A 44 -16.00 4.50 7.51
N LEU A 45 -15.03 5.43 7.52
CA LEU A 45 -15.26 6.85 7.85
C LEU A 45 -16.27 7.49 6.88
N ALA A 46 -16.14 7.25 5.57
CA ALA A 46 -17.06 7.77 4.56
C ALA A 46 -18.49 7.26 4.79
N CYS A 47 -18.66 5.98 5.12
CA CYS A 47 -19.98 5.41 5.44
C CYS A 47 -20.58 6.04 6.69
N LEU A 48 -19.78 6.25 7.74
CA LEU A 48 -20.21 6.91 8.97
C LEU A 48 -20.65 8.36 8.70
N LEU A 49 -19.89 9.12 7.92
CA LEU A 49 -20.24 10.48 7.53
C LEU A 49 -21.53 10.53 6.69
N MET A 50 -21.75 9.56 5.79
CA MET A 50 -23.00 9.46 5.03
C MET A 50 -24.21 9.17 5.93
N ALA A 51 -24.06 8.26 6.90
CA ALA A 51 -25.13 7.96 7.86
C ALA A 51 -25.49 9.20 8.72
N LEU A 52 -24.49 9.97 9.16
CA LEU A 52 -24.70 11.21 9.90
C LEU A 52 -25.37 12.30 9.04
N ALA A 53 -24.93 12.46 7.79
CA ALA A 53 -25.55 13.40 6.85
C ALA A 53 -27.02 13.07 6.60
N ALA A 54 -27.40 11.79 6.65
CA ALA A 54 -28.77 11.36 6.46
C ALA A 54 -29.75 11.85 7.55
N ALA A 55 -29.26 12.24 8.73
CA ALA A 55 -30.09 12.81 9.79
C ALA A 55 -30.74 14.15 9.39
N GLY A 56 -30.14 14.89 8.45
CA GLY A 56 -30.67 16.15 7.93
C GLY A 56 -31.74 16.01 6.83
N LEU A 57 -32.07 14.79 6.40
CA LEU A 57 -33.03 14.55 5.34
C LEU A 57 -34.47 14.60 5.84
N ARG A 58 -35.31 15.34 5.10
CA ARG A 58 -36.74 15.45 5.39
C ARG A 58 -37.54 14.20 5.03
N TRP A 59 -36.99 13.33 4.17
CA TRP A 59 -37.67 12.15 3.65
C TRP A 59 -37.24 10.90 4.41
N MET A 60 -38.13 10.39 5.28
CA MET A 60 -37.81 9.26 6.16
C MET A 60 -37.38 8.00 5.40
N TRP A 61 -38.03 7.67 4.27
CA TRP A 61 -37.66 6.50 3.49
C TRP A 61 -36.23 6.61 2.93
N LEU A 62 -35.85 7.78 2.42
CA LEU A 62 -34.52 8.03 1.86
C LEU A 62 -33.46 7.97 2.97
N ARG A 63 -33.78 8.47 4.16
CA ARG A 63 -32.94 8.36 5.36
C ARG A 63 -32.71 6.89 5.74
N VAL A 64 -33.77 6.08 5.80
CA VAL A 64 -33.67 4.65 6.11
C VAL A 64 -32.80 3.93 5.07
N VAL A 65 -33.03 4.19 3.78
CA VAL A 65 -32.22 3.60 2.70
C VAL A 65 -30.75 3.96 2.82
N ILE A 66 -30.41 5.24 3.04
CA ILE A 66 -29.01 5.68 3.17
C ILE A 66 -28.34 5.08 4.40
N VAL A 67 -29.04 5.02 5.53
CA VAL A 67 -28.50 4.41 6.77
C VAL A 67 -28.23 2.92 6.56
N LEU A 68 -29.15 2.19 5.92
CA LEU A 68 -28.95 0.77 5.61
C LEU A 68 -27.77 0.54 4.67
N LEU A 69 -27.68 1.31 3.58
CA LEU A 69 -26.56 1.20 2.63
C LEU A 69 -25.22 1.57 3.26
N SER A 70 -25.20 2.61 4.10
CA SER A 70 -24.00 3.04 4.82
C SER A 70 -23.57 1.99 5.85
N GLY A 71 -24.53 1.38 6.56
CA GLY A 71 -24.26 0.27 7.48
C GLY A 71 -23.64 -0.92 6.75
N LEU A 72 -24.23 -1.34 5.63
CA LEU A 72 -23.70 -2.42 4.81
C LEU A 72 -22.29 -2.10 4.29
N GLY A 73 -22.08 -0.89 3.76
CA GLY A 73 -20.77 -0.43 3.29
C GLY A 73 -19.71 -0.41 4.39
N MET A 74 -20.08 0.04 5.59
CA MET A 74 -19.20 0.01 6.76
C MET A 74 -18.85 -1.42 7.17
N SER A 75 -19.82 -2.34 7.20
CA SER A 75 -19.57 -3.76 7.48
C SER A 75 -18.62 -4.39 6.47
N VAL A 76 -18.81 -4.12 5.17
CA VAL A 76 -17.92 -4.60 4.10
C VAL A 76 -16.52 -4.01 4.26
N ALA A 77 -16.39 -2.71 4.53
CA ALA A 77 -15.10 -2.05 4.71
C ALA A 77 -14.33 -2.60 5.92
N LEU A 78 -15.01 -2.76 7.06
CA LEU A 78 -14.39 -3.31 8.27
C LEU A 78 -14.02 -4.79 8.10
N PHE A 79 -14.89 -5.59 7.49
CA PHE A 79 -14.60 -6.99 7.21
C PHE A 79 -13.44 -7.15 6.22
N GLY A 80 -13.44 -6.37 5.13
CA GLY A 80 -12.34 -6.34 4.16
C GLY A 80 -11.02 -5.91 4.80
N GLY A 81 -11.05 -4.89 5.65
CA GLY A 81 -9.86 -4.44 6.39
C GLY A 81 -9.34 -5.49 7.36
N TRP A 82 -10.24 -6.18 8.07
CA TRP A 82 -9.85 -7.30 8.93
C TRP A 82 -9.22 -8.45 8.14
N MET A 83 -9.80 -8.81 6.99
CA MET A 83 -9.23 -9.85 6.12
C MET A 83 -7.87 -9.46 5.55
N ALA A 84 -7.71 -8.20 5.13
CA ALA A 84 -6.41 -7.68 4.70
C ALA A 84 -5.38 -7.77 5.83
N LEU A 85 -5.71 -7.33 7.05
CA LEU A 85 -4.78 -7.44 8.18
C LEU A 85 -4.41 -8.90 8.52
N ALA A 86 -5.37 -9.81 8.40
CA ALA A 86 -5.16 -11.23 8.67
C ALA A 86 -4.24 -11.91 7.64
N PHE A 87 -4.28 -11.50 6.37
CA PHE A 87 -3.62 -12.22 5.27
C PHE A 87 -2.53 -11.44 4.53
N SER A 88 -2.47 -10.12 4.68
CA SER A 88 -1.53 -9.24 3.97
C SER A 88 -0.65 -8.43 4.93
N SER A 89 -0.48 -8.89 6.17
CA SER A 89 0.46 -8.25 7.09
C SER A 89 1.89 -8.50 6.61
N THR A 90 2.48 -7.49 5.99
CA THR A 90 3.91 -7.43 5.72
C THR A 90 4.61 -7.00 7.00
N ALA A 91 5.34 -7.91 7.63
CA ALA A 91 6.24 -7.61 8.73
C ALA A 91 7.53 -7.00 8.19
N GLU A 92 7.96 -5.88 8.77
CA GLU A 92 9.27 -5.33 8.45
C GLU A 92 10.36 -6.20 9.11
N VAL A 93 11.28 -6.70 8.29
CA VAL A 93 12.35 -7.59 8.73
C VAL A 93 13.63 -6.80 9.01
N GLY A 94 13.83 -5.70 8.29
CA GLY A 94 14.96 -4.80 8.53
C GLY A 94 15.28 -3.91 7.34
N PHE A 95 16.46 -3.31 7.42
CA PHE A 95 17.02 -2.45 6.38
C PHE A 95 18.45 -2.85 6.05
N VAL A 96 18.83 -2.62 4.79
CA VAL A 96 20.23 -2.64 4.34
C VAL A 96 20.60 -1.21 3.96
N ASP A 97 21.51 -0.62 4.74
CA ASP A 97 22.01 0.73 4.48
C ASP A 97 22.81 0.76 3.19
N GLY A 98 22.55 1.80 2.39
CA GLY A 98 23.25 2.06 1.15
C GLY A 98 24.05 3.35 1.20
N PRO A 99 24.65 3.72 0.05
CA PRO A 99 25.21 5.05 -0.14
C PRO A 99 24.13 6.10 0.09
N ASP A 100 24.41 7.09 0.95
CA ASP A 100 23.46 8.19 1.19
C ASP A 100 23.02 8.82 -0.13
N PRO A 101 21.70 9.06 -0.35
CA PRO A 101 20.61 8.98 0.62
C PRO A 101 19.77 7.68 0.56
N TYR A 102 20.34 6.55 0.12
CA TYR A 102 19.58 5.34 -0.18
C TYR A 102 19.64 4.27 0.92
N ARG A 103 18.52 3.57 1.11
CA ARG A 103 18.42 2.35 1.93
C ARG A 103 17.50 1.34 1.26
N ILE A 104 17.70 0.07 1.53
CA ILE A 104 16.81 -1.00 1.08
C ILE A 104 16.00 -1.47 2.27
N ARG A 105 14.68 -1.50 2.12
CA ARG A 105 13.76 -2.04 3.12
C ARG A 105 13.42 -3.48 2.76
N LEU A 106 13.41 -4.34 3.76
CA LEU A 106 13.05 -5.74 3.64
C LEU A 106 11.75 -5.98 4.41
N GLN A 107 10.75 -6.48 3.71
CA GLN A 107 9.48 -6.86 4.31
C GLN A 107 9.20 -8.34 4.03
N ARG A 108 8.50 -9.00 4.94
CA ARG A 108 8.09 -10.40 4.83
C ARG A 108 6.60 -10.52 5.01
N SER A 109 5.94 -11.24 4.12
CA SER A 109 4.55 -11.65 4.29
C SER A 109 4.41 -13.16 4.13
N LEU A 110 3.24 -13.69 4.51
CA LEU A 110 2.85 -15.04 4.12
C LEU A 110 2.50 -15.08 2.63
N ALA A 111 2.79 -16.20 1.97
CA ALA A 111 2.30 -16.52 0.62
C ALA A 111 0.93 -17.22 0.74
N GLY A 112 -0.11 -16.44 1.03
CA GLY A 112 -1.47 -16.95 1.18
C GLY A 112 -1.73 -17.67 2.52
N LEU A 113 -2.29 -18.88 2.46
CA LEU A 113 -2.66 -19.68 3.65
C LEU A 113 -1.62 -20.75 4.05
N GLY A 114 -0.54 -20.88 3.28
CA GLY A 114 0.53 -21.84 3.50
C GLY A 114 1.60 -21.35 4.49
N PRO A 115 2.58 -22.20 4.84
CA PRO A 115 3.73 -21.80 5.65
C PRO A 115 4.74 -20.94 4.86
N ASP A 116 4.60 -20.90 3.55
CA ASP A 116 5.49 -20.22 2.62
C ASP A 116 5.46 -18.69 2.86
N THR A 117 6.59 -18.04 2.64
CA THR A 117 6.80 -16.61 2.86
C THR A 117 7.31 -15.90 1.62
N VAL A 118 6.85 -14.67 1.44
CA VAL A 118 7.30 -13.78 0.38
C VAL A 118 8.15 -12.67 1.01
N MET A 119 9.37 -12.52 0.51
CA MET A 119 10.24 -11.39 0.81
C MET A 119 10.02 -10.30 -0.23
N TRP A 120 9.64 -9.12 0.23
CA TRP A 120 9.47 -7.92 -0.59
C TRP A 120 10.63 -6.97 -0.32
N LEU A 121 11.23 -6.46 -1.38
CA LEU A 121 12.36 -5.54 -1.35
C LEU A 121 11.94 -4.21 -1.97
N SER A 122 12.23 -3.12 -1.28
CA SER A 122 12.04 -1.78 -1.83
C SER A 122 13.27 -0.92 -1.59
N VAL A 123 13.60 -0.06 -2.55
CA VAL A 123 14.61 0.97 -2.38
C VAL A 123 13.94 2.25 -1.94
N ARG A 124 14.42 2.80 -0.82
CA ARG A 124 14.01 4.07 -0.27
C ARG A 124 15.11 5.10 -0.49
N ARG A 125 14.73 6.25 -1.04
CA ARG A 125 15.55 7.46 -1.11
C ARG A 125 15.09 8.42 -0.05
N ASP A 126 15.93 8.69 0.94
CA ASP A 126 15.60 9.58 2.03
C ASP A 126 15.77 11.06 1.65
N ALA A 127 14.68 11.82 1.81
CA ALA A 127 14.63 13.27 1.54
C ALA A 127 13.64 13.97 2.49
N GLY A 128 13.53 13.47 3.73
CA GLY A 128 12.60 13.98 4.73
C GLY A 128 11.14 13.81 4.30
N LEU A 129 10.41 14.92 4.17
CA LEU A 129 9.00 14.90 3.72
C LEU A 129 8.83 14.44 2.27
N LEU A 130 9.91 14.49 1.48
CA LEU A 130 9.93 14.09 0.08
C LEU A 130 10.58 12.71 -0.12
N SER A 131 10.79 11.93 0.95
CA SER A 131 11.29 10.57 0.84
C SER A 131 10.44 9.76 -0.12
N ARG A 132 11.10 9.00 -1.00
CA ARG A 132 10.44 8.16 -1.99
C ARG A 132 10.87 6.71 -1.85
N GLU A 133 9.98 5.79 -2.21
CA GLU A 133 10.21 4.36 -2.11
C GLU A 133 9.62 3.63 -3.31
N TRP A 134 10.44 2.78 -3.91
CA TRP A 134 10.12 2.02 -5.12
C TRP A 134 10.36 0.54 -4.89
N ASP A 135 9.55 -0.30 -5.51
CA ASP A 135 9.74 -1.74 -5.51
C ASP A 135 11.05 -2.11 -6.22
N LEU A 136 11.84 -2.98 -5.61
CA LEU A 136 13.01 -3.62 -6.20
C LEU A 136 12.69 -5.04 -6.66
N GLY A 137 11.81 -5.72 -5.95
CA GLY A 137 11.53 -7.11 -6.23
C GLY A 137 10.82 -7.87 -5.13
N CYS A 138 10.37 -9.06 -5.48
CA CYS A 138 9.70 -9.98 -4.57
C CYS A 138 10.20 -11.42 -4.80
N PHE A 139 10.34 -12.19 -3.73
CA PHE A 139 10.89 -13.54 -3.77
C PHE A 139 10.09 -14.43 -2.83
N ASN A 140 9.36 -15.38 -3.40
CA ASN A 140 8.60 -16.38 -2.65
C ASN A 140 9.46 -17.63 -2.42
N ASP A 141 9.36 -18.21 -1.23
CA ASP A 141 10.11 -19.41 -0.85
C ASP A 141 9.34 -20.73 -1.10
N ASP A 142 8.20 -20.67 -1.79
CA ASP A 142 7.42 -21.83 -2.25
C ASP A 142 8.29 -22.84 -3.02
N VAL A 143 9.24 -22.32 -3.79
CA VAL A 143 10.39 -23.04 -4.31
C VAL A 143 11.62 -22.59 -3.48
N PRO A 144 12.23 -23.46 -2.67
CA PRO A 144 13.34 -23.07 -1.78
C PRO A 144 14.53 -22.42 -2.48
N ASP A 145 14.75 -22.75 -3.75
CA ASP A 145 15.82 -22.22 -4.60
C ASP A 145 15.57 -20.76 -5.06
N ASP A 146 14.30 -20.34 -5.10
CA ASP A 146 13.86 -19.00 -5.48
C ASP A 146 13.84 -18.02 -4.29
N ALA A 147 14.04 -18.53 -3.07
CA ALA A 147 14.07 -17.72 -1.87
C ALA A 147 15.20 -16.67 -1.90
N LEU A 148 14.94 -15.50 -1.30
CA LEU A 148 15.95 -14.45 -1.16
C LEU A 148 17.09 -14.92 -0.25
N ASP A 149 18.32 -14.88 -0.74
CA ASP A 149 19.53 -15.12 0.05
C ASP A 149 20.10 -13.80 0.58
N SER A 150 20.37 -12.84 -0.31
CA SER A 150 20.96 -11.56 0.07
C SER A 150 20.64 -10.44 -0.90
N VAL A 151 20.73 -9.21 -0.40
CA VAL A 151 20.69 -7.98 -1.20
C VAL A 151 21.84 -7.09 -0.77
N THR A 152 22.62 -6.62 -1.74
CA THR A 152 23.84 -5.85 -1.47
C THR A 152 23.99 -4.69 -2.44
N TRP A 153 24.58 -3.60 -1.96
CA TRP A 153 24.97 -2.48 -2.80
C TRP A 153 26.28 -2.80 -3.51
N THR A 154 26.28 -2.77 -4.84
CA THR A 154 27.48 -2.96 -5.66
C THR A 154 28.11 -1.62 -6.08
N GLY A 155 27.42 -0.52 -5.85
CA GLY A 155 27.88 0.84 -6.12
C GLY A 155 26.85 1.92 -5.73
N PRO A 156 27.15 3.21 -5.96
CA PRO A 156 26.29 4.35 -5.59
C PRO A 156 24.87 4.35 -6.18
N GLY A 157 24.65 3.60 -7.27
CA GLY A 157 23.37 3.50 -7.95
C GLY A 157 23.12 2.10 -8.49
N SER A 158 23.69 1.08 -7.83
CA SER A 158 23.53 -0.30 -8.25
C SER A 158 23.40 -1.24 -7.05
N VAL A 159 22.46 -2.16 -7.18
CA VAL A 159 22.12 -3.18 -6.20
C VAL A 159 22.26 -4.54 -6.88
N GLU A 160 22.75 -5.53 -6.17
CA GLU A 160 22.68 -6.93 -6.58
C GLU A 160 21.81 -7.69 -5.59
N ILE A 161 20.80 -8.37 -6.11
CA ILE A 161 19.97 -9.31 -5.37
C ILE A 161 20.44 -10.72 -5.72
N ARG A 162 20.58 -11.59 -4.72
CA ARG A 162 20.95 -12.98 -4.89
C ARG A 162 19.91 -13.88 -4.23
N VAL A 163 19.56 -14.96 -4.90
CA VAL A 163 18.68 -16.03 -4.39
C VAL A 163 19.50 -17.24 -3.96
N VAL A 164 18.86 -18.17 -3.23
CA VAL A 164 19.54 -19.30 -2.57
C VAL A 164 20.33 -20.18 -3.54
N ASP A 165 19.84 -20.36 -4.77
CA ASP A 165 20.54 -21.16 -5.80
C ASP A 165 21.77 -20.48 -6.43
N GLY A 166 22.06 -19.24 -6.04
CA GLY A 166 23.20 -18.46 -6.49
C GLY A 166 22.97 -17.62 -7.74
N ARG A 167 21.78 -17.64 -8.36
CA ARG A 167 21.43 -16.65 -9.39
C ARG A 167 21.46 -15.25 -8.80
N THR A 168 21.95 -14.30 -9.59
CA THR A 168 22.01 -12.89 -9.24
C THR A 168 21.22 -12.02 -10.20
N PHE A 169 20.63 -10.96 -9.66
CA PHE A 169 19.84 -9.97 -10.38
C PHE A 169 20.44 -8.59 -10.13
N PRO A 170 21.24 -8.06 -11.08
CA PRO A 170 21.75 -6.71 -10.97
C PRO A 170 20.63 -5.72 -11.28
N ILE A 171 20.43 -4.74 -10.39
CA ILE A 171 19.48 -3.65 -10.54
C ILE A 171 20.23 -2.33 -10.53
N ALA A 172 20.11 -1.58 -11.62
CA ALA A 172 20.60 -0.22 -11.71
C ALA A 172 19.51 0.78 -11.30
N LEU A 173 19.91 1.85 -10.63
CA LEU A 173 19.04 2.97 -10.26
C LEU A 173 19.23 4.12 -11.25
N ASP A 174 18.11 4.76 -11.62
CA ASP A 174 18.12 5.99 -12.39
C ASP A 174 18.85 7.10 -11.60
N PRO A 175 19.88 7.75 -12.18
CA PRO A 175 20.72 8.68 -11.44
C PRO A 175 19.99 9.97 -11.03
N ALA A 176 18.91 10.36 -11.72
CA ALA A 176 18.17 11.58 -11.41
C ALA A 176 17.16 11.35 -10.27
N SER A 177 16.38 10.28 -10.39
CA SER A 177 15.26 9.98 -9.49
C SER A 177 15.65 9.04 -8.35
N GLY A 178 16.57 8.11 -8.58
CA GLY A 178 16.87 6.98 -7.69
C GLY A 178 15.96 5.77 -7.91
N ARG A 179 15.07 5.81 -8.90
CA ARG A 179 14.13 4.73 -9.20
C ARG A 179 14.85 3.54 -9.84
N PRO A 180 14.53 2.28 -9.47
CA PRO A 180 15.02 1.11 -10.18
C PRO A 180 14.67 1.13 -11.66
N LEU A 181 15.66 0.87 -12.52
CA LEU A 181 15.45 0.73 -13.97
C LEU A 181 14.82 -0.62 -14.32
N THR A 182 15.03 -1.62 -13.48
CA THR A 182 14.48 -2.97 -13.56
C THR A 182 14.10 -3.46 -12.16
N THR A 183 13.19 -4.42 -12.10
CA THR A 183 12.84 -5.16 -10.87
C THR A 183 13.07 -6.65 -11.10
N ALA A 184 13.17 -7.42 -10.01
CA ALA A 184 13.32 -8.87 -10.06
C ALA A 184 12.24 -9.54 -9.22
N ALA A 185 11.48 -10.46 -9.81
CA ALA A 185 10.40 -11.17 -9.13
C ALA A 185 10.48 -12.68 -9.40
N LEU A 186 10.32 -13.49 -8.36
CA LEU A 186 10.19 -14.95 -8.45
C LEU A 186 9.00 -15.43 -7.64
N ASN A 187 8.03 -16.02 -8.34
CA ASN A 187 6.81 -16.64 -7.79
C ASN A 187 5.94 -15.71 -6.92
N CYS A 188 5.88 -14.45 -7.34
CA CYS A 188 4.92 -13.43 -6.94
C CYS A 188 4.45 -12.65 -8.20
#